data_AF-A0A915JU35-F1
#
_entry.id   AF-A0A915JU35-F1
#
_cell.length_a   1.000
_cell.length_b   1.000
_cell.length_c   1.000
_cell.angle_alpha   90.00
_cell.angle_beta   90.00
_cell.angle_gamma   90.00
#
_symmetry.space_group_name_H-M   'P 1'
#
loop_
_entity.id
_entity.type
_entity.pdbx_description
1 polymer ?
#
loop_
_entity_poly.entity_id
_entity_poly.type
_entity_poly.pdbx_seq_one_letter_code
_entity_poly.pdbx_strand_id
1 'polypeptide(L)'
;VGELESLPECIGPDSTSLFLRPYAEYLEFFGDRSDFYQHLQTFREATHYKHWLTYFQTSYENRTGYSNLTKFFFTVAYKRHRTFKDRVRYTIDFRRIMAKYEQKYDATIYCDDNNNFVVDQLLAIPANTIQDVLITGFCMAIICLLFIPNFFNTVCAMVTIFSINVGVFGYLVHWDVALDPVSMTSLLMSIGYSVDFTSHISFHYYISSGANQKEKLISALSSIGLPMIETGFSTILSVGCLCMVKSYLIHTTFLVVVLGLFHGLIVLPTFLAWLPMDVWEWIYGNENQQQIKSPDDSQQQGNHSNGHRPLTPSKPDIVQIAMGQRK
;
A
#
# COMPACT_ATOMS: atom_id res chain seq x y z
N VAL A 1 -5.57 -28.90 -23.40
CA VAL A 1 -6.93 -29.20 -22.88
C VAL A 1 -6.91 -30.44 -21.97
N GLY A 2 -6.51 -31.61 -22.46
CA GLY A 2 -6.46 -32.83 -21.61
C GLY A 2 -5.66 -32.68 -20.30
N GLU A 3 -4.53 -31.95 -20.31
CA GLU A 3 -3.77 -31.67 -19.07
C GLU A 3 -4.57 -30.79 -18.08
N LEU A 4 -5.34 -29.82 -18.57
CA LEU A 4 -6.22 -28.99 -17.72
C LEU A 4 -7.36 -29.84 -17.13
N GLU A 5 -7.94 -30.73 -17.92
CA GLU A 5 -9.01 -31.64 -17.49
C GLU A 5 -8.53 -32.67 -16.47
N SER A 6 -7.25 -33.04 -16.53
CA SER A 6 -6.62 -33.99 -15.61
C SER A 6 -6.33 -33.40 -14.22
N LEU A 7 -6.47 -32.08 -14.05
CA LEU A 7 -6.30 -31.45 -12.74
C LEU A 7 -7.35 -32.02 -11.77
N PRO A 8 -6.97 -32.35 -10.53
CA PRO A 8 -7.86 -33.00 -9.56
C PRO A 8 -9.11 -32.17 -9.22
N GLU A 9 -9.00 -30.86 -9.40
CA GLU A 9 -10.04 -29.87 -9.10
C GLU A 9 -10.96 -29.59 -10.29
N CYS A 10 -10.62 -30.05 -11.49
CA CYS A 10 -11.50 -29.99 -12.65
C CYS A 10 -12.60 -31.07 -12.53
N ILE A 11 -13.79 -30.78 -13.07
CA ILE A 11 -14.90 -31.74 -13.06
C ILE A 11 -14.62 -32.88 -14.04
N GLY A 12 -13.87 -32.59 -15.11
CA GLY A 12 -13.40 -33.57 -16.08
C GLY A 12 -13.83 -33.23 -17.52
N PRO A 13 -13.55 -34.13 -18.47
CA PRO A 13 -13.79 -33.92 -19.90
C PRO A 13 -15.24 -33.52 -20.22
N ASP A 14 -16.23 -34.12 -19.59
CA ASP A 14 -17.66 -33.90 -19.91
C ASP A 14 -18.12 -32.47 -19.59
N SER A 15 -17.38 -31.76 -18.74
CA SER A 15 -17.67 -30.37 -18.37
C SER A 15 -16.95 -29.33 -19.24
N THR A 16 -16.08 -29.78 -20.15
CA THR A 16 -15.28 -28.90 -21.00
C THR A 16 -15.99 -28.63 -22.32
N SER A 17 -16.34 -27.36 -22.55
CA SER A 17 -16.90 -26.91 -23.83
C SER A 17 -15.77 -26.62 -24.80
N LEU A 18 -15.51 -27.57 -25.71
CA LEU A 18 -14.50 -27.46 -26.75
C LEU A 18 -15.10 -27.86 -28.10
N PHE A 19 -15.17 -26.92 -29.04
CA PHE A 19 -15.78 -27.14 -30.37
C PHE A 19 -15.08 -28.25 -31.19
N LEU A 20 -13.80 -28.52 -30.92
CA LEU A 20 -13.04 -29.56 -31.63
C LEU A 20 -13.59 -30.97 -31.41
N ARG A 21 -14.28 -31.24 -30.31
CA ARG A 21 -14.87 -32.56 -30.02
C ARG A 21 -16.08 -32.88 -30.89
N PRO A 22 -17.15 -32.06 -30.91
CA PRO A 22 -18.27 -32.26 -31.83
C PRO A 22 -17.81 -32.12 -33.30
N TYR A 23 -16.76 -31.33 -33.57
CA TYR A 23 -16.19 -31.27 -34.90
C TYR A 23 -15.48 -32.58 -35.30
N ALA A 24 -14.77 -33.24 -34.38
CA ALA A 24 -14.19 -34.55 -34.64
C ALA A 24 -15.25 -35.62 -34.91
N GLU A 25 -16.35 -35.62 -34.15
CA GLU A 25 -17.52 -36.49 -34.40
C GLU A 25 -18.15 -36.21 -35.77
N TYR A 26 -18.25 -34.93 -36.16
CA TYR A 26 -18.72 -34.53 -37.48
C TYR A 26 -17.80 -35.03 -38.60
N LEU A 27 -16.48 -34.97 -38.43
CA LEU A 27 -15.52 -35.49 -39.41
C LEU A 27 -15.58 -37.02 -39.53
N GLU A 28 -15.82 -37.74 -38.43
CA GLU A 28 -16.01 -39.20 -38.46
C GLU A 28 -17.18 -39.63 -39.33
N PHE A 29 -18.25 -38.83 -39.38
CA PHE A 29 -19.38 -39.08 -40.29
C PHE A 29 -18.97 -39.05 -41.77
N PHE A 30 -18.00 -38.22 -42.16
CA PHE A 30 -17.51 -38.14 -43.54
C PHE A 30 -16.40 -39.16 -43.85
N GLY A 31 -15.92 -39.90 -42.85
CA GLY A 31 -14.92 -40.96 -43.03
C GLY A 31 -13.51 -40.47 -43.36
N ASP A 32 -13.27 -39.15 -43.38
CA ASP A 32 -11.97 -38.57 -43.69
C ASP A 32 -11.56 -37.50 -42.65
N ARG A 33 -10.46 -37.77 -41.93
CA ARG A 33 -9.86 -36.84 -40.97
C ARG A 33 -8.77 -35.95 -41.60
N SER A 34 -8.37 -36.22 -42.85
CA SER A 34 -7.31 -35.48 -43.56
C SER A 34 -7.73 -34.05 -43.87
N ASP A 35 -9.00 -33.88 -44.22
CA ASP A 35 -9.53 -32.65 -44.81
C ASP A 35 -10.17 -31.72 -43.76
N PHE A 36 -9.44 -31.48 -42.66
CA PHE A 36 -9.91 -30.69 -41.52
C PHE A 36 -10.46 -29.30 -41.92
N TYR A 37 -9.82 -28.59 -42.85
CA TYR A 37 -10.24 -27.23 -43.22
C TYR A 37 -11.34 -27.20 -44.28
N GLN A 38 -11.49 -28.25 -45.07
CA GLN A 38 -12.50 -28.33 -46.13
C GLN A 38 -13.91 -28.48 -45.55
N HIS A 39 -14.05 -29.33 -44.53
CA HIS A 39 -15.33 -29.57 -43.87
C HIS A 39 -15.71 -28.50 -42.83
N LEU A 40 -14.79 -27.58 -42.51
CA LEU A 40 -15.02 -26.55 -41.50
C LEU A 40 -16.08 -25.54 -41.95
N GLN A 41 -16.15 -25.26 -43.25
CA GLN A 41 -17.17 -24.39 -43.83
C GLN A 41 -18.55 -25.03 -43.78
N THR A 42 -18.66 -26.32 -44.14
CA THR A 42 -19.92 -27.06 -44.07
C THR A 42 -20.41 -27.22 -42.63
N PHE A 43 -19.49 -27.42 -41.67
CA PHE A 43 -19.83 -27.46 -40.24
C PHE A 43 -20.43 -26.14 -39.73
N ARG A 44 -19.98 -25.00 -40.26
CA ARG A 44 -20.56 -23.69 -39.91
C ARG A 44 -21.99 -23.52 -40.41
N GLU A 45 -22.29 -24.07 -41.58
CA GLU A 45 -23.61 -23.98 -42.22
C GLU A 45 -24.62 -24.96 -41.61
N ALA A 46 -24.13 -26.03 -40.98
CA ALA A 46 -24.96 -27.03 -40.31
C ALA A 46 -25.74 -26.41 -39.14
N THR A 47 -27.08 -26.50 -39.21
CA THR A 47 -27.99 -25.86 -38.24
C THR A 47 -27.75 -26.34 -36.81
N HIS A 48 -27.42 -27.62 -36.62
CA HIS A 48 -27.17 -28.21 -35.29
C HIS A 48 -25.93 -27.64 -34.59
N TYR A 49 -24.90 -27.22 -35.33
CA TYR A 49 -23.63 -26.76 -34.79
C TYR A 49 -23.49 -25.23 -34.72
N LYS A 50 -24.55 -24.51 -35.08
CA LYS A 50 -24.54 -23.04 -35.14
C LYS A 50 -24.15 -22.36 -33.82
N HIS A 51 -24.44 -22.99 -32.67
CA HIS A 51 -24.07 -22.49 -31.35
C HIS A 51 -22.55 -22.50 -31.09
N TRP A 52 -21.78 -23.35 -31.78
CA TRP A 52 -20.33 -23.39 -31.67
C TRP A 52 -19.63 -22.25 -32.42
N LEU A 53 -20.35 -21.52 -33.30
CA LEU A 53 -19.77 -20.41 -34.06
C LEU A 53 -19.23 -19.28 -33.16
N THR A 54 -19.75 -19.16 -31.94
CA THR A 54 -19.22 -18.20 -30.96
C THR A 54 -17.84 -18.62 -30.42
N TYR A 55 -17.52 -19.92 -30.41
CA TYR A 55 -16.31 -20.47 -29.79
C TYR A 55 -15.07 -20.39 -30.67
N PHE A 56 -15.21 -20.11 -31.96
CA PHE A 56 -14.08 -20.03 -32.88
C PHE A 56 -14.28 -19.01 -34.00
N GLN A 57 -13.18 -18.43 -34.43
CA GLN A 57 -13.10 -17.49 -35.54
C GLN A 57 -12.31 -18.11 -36.68
N THR A 58 -12.77 -17.90 -37.91
CA THR A 58 -12.04 -18.30 -39.11
C THR A 58 -11.79 -17.10 -40.01
N SER A 59 -10.72 -17.17 -40.79
CA SER A 59 -10.41 -16.22 -41.86
C SER A 59 -10.42 -16.97 -43.18
N TYR A 60 -11.12 -16.43 -44.18
CA TYR A 60 -11.14 -17.02 -45.52
C TYR A 60 -9.82 -16.72 -46.24
N GLU A 61 -9.19 -17.77 -46.78
CA GLU A 61 -7.91 -17.66 -47.48
C GLU A 61 -8.13 -17.86 -48.99
N ASN A 62 -7.98 -16.78 -49.77
CA ASN A 62 -8.25 -16.79 -51.22
C ASN A 62 -7.37 -17.76 -52.02
N ARG A 63 -6.21 -18.19 -51.48
CA ARG A 63 -5.25 -19.07 -52.17
C ARG A 63 -5.59 -20.55 -52.10
N THR A 64 -6.19 -21.00 -51.00
CA THR A 64 -6.52 -22.41 -50.76
C THR A 64 -8.00 -22.71 -51.01
N GLY A 65 -8.86 -21.68 -51.07
CA GLY A 65 -10.30 -21.84 -51.28
C GLY A 65 -11.06 -22.31 -50.04
N TYR A 66 -10.40 -22.37 -48.88
CA TYR A 66 -10.99 -22.80 -47.60
C TYR A 66 -10.79 -21.75 -46.50
N SER A 67 -11.59 -21.85 -45.44
CA SER A 67 -11.48 -20.98 -44.26
C SER A 67 -10.49 -21.55 -43.24
N ASN A 68 -9.44 -20.81 -42.93
CA ASN A 68 -8.47 -21.16 -41.91
C ASN A 68 -8.98 -20.77 -40.51
N LEU A 69 -8.75 -21.62 -39.51
CA LEU A 69 -9.05 -21.34 -38.11
C LEU A 69 -8.03 -20.34 -37.54
N THR A 70 -8.48 -19.16 -37.11
CA THR A 70 -7.58 -18.11 -36.61
C THR A 70 -7.53 -18.07 -35.09
N LYS A 71 -8.68 -18.14 -34.43
CA LYS A 71 -8.79 -18.07 -32.97
C LYS A 71 -9.87 -19.02 -32.50
N PHE A 72 -9.71 -19.56 -31.31
CA PHE A 72 -10.77 -20.29 -30.63
C PHE A 72 -10.60 -20.13 -29.13
N PHE A 73 -11.69 -20.31 -28.40
CA PHE A 73 -11.64 -20.48 -26.95
C PHE A 73 -12.36 -21.76 -26.55
N PHE A 74 -12.06 -22.22 -25.35
CA PHE A 74 -12.73 -23.34 -24.71
C PHE A 74 -12.88 -23.01 -23.24
N THR A 75 -13.91 -23.57 -22.60
CA THR A 75 -14.15 -23.37 -21.17
C THR A 75 -14.01 -24.70 -20.44
N VAL A 76 -13.39 -24.66 -19.26
CA VAL A 76 -13.20 -25.82 -18.37
C VAL A 76 -13.88 -25.51 -17.06
N ALA A 77 -14.69 -26.44 -16.54
CA ALA A 77 -15.37 -26.27 -15.27
C ALA A 77 -14.56 -26.89 -14.11
N TYR A 78 -14.62 -26.22 -12.97
CA TYR A 78 -13.98 -26.67 -11.73
C TYR A 78 -15.01 -27.08 -10.69
N LYS A 79 -14.58 -27.93 -9.77
CA LYS A 79 -15.32 -28.29 -8.57
C LYS A 79 -15.56 -27.06 -7.70
N ARG A 80 -16.64 -27.11 -6.93
CA ARG A 80 -17.22 -26.01 -6.16
C ARG A 80 -16.17 -25.25 -5.33
N HIS A 81 -16.02 -23.96 -5.61
CA HIS A 81 -15.11 -23.05 -4.92
C HIS A 81 -15.90 -22.22 -3.90
N ARG A 82 -15.54 -22.36 -2.61
CA ARG A 82 -16.16 -21.57 -1.52
C ARG A 82 -15.33 -20.35 -1.13
N THR A 83 -14.02 -20.36 -1.39
CA THR A 83 -13.09 -19.33 -0.92
C THR A 83 -12.30 -18.69 -2.08
N PHE A 84 -11.95 -17.41 -1.96
CA PHE A 84 -11.08 -16.73 -2.93
C PHE A 84 -9.69 -17.36 -3.04
N LYS A 85 -9.17 -17.92 -1.94
CA LYS A 85 -7.88 -18.63 -1.91
C LYS A 85 -7.83 -19.82 -2.86
N ASP A 86 -8.92 -20.58 -2.95
CA ASP A 86 -9.02 -21.72 -3.86
C ASP A 86 -9.01 -21.24 -5.32
N ARG A 87 -9.70 -20.13 -5.60
CA ARG A 87 -9.74 -19.51 -6.92
C ARG A 87 -8.35 -19.01 -7.36
N VAL A 88 -7.63 -18.34 -6.46
CA VAL A 88 -6.24 -17.91 -6.67
C VAL A 88 -5.36 -19.10 -7.07
N ARG A 89 -5.48 -20.23 -6.36
CA ARG A 89 -4.73 -21.44 -6.66
C ARG A 89 -5.05 -21.99 -8.05
N TYR A 90 -6.33 -22.06 -8.43
CA TYR A 90 -6.73 -22.57 -9.75
C TYR A 90 -6.20 -21.69 -10.88
N THR A 91 -6.27 -20.37 -10.72
CA THR A 91 -5.71 -19.43 -11.70
C THR A 91 -4.20 -19.62 -11.85
N ILE A 92 -3.46 -19.84 -10.76
CA ILE A 92 -2.01 -20.14 -10.83
C ILE A 92 -1.75 -21.45 -11.57
N ASP A 93 -2.47 -22.53 -11.23
CA ASP A 93 -2.25 -23.84 -11.84
C ASP A 93 -2.60 -23.81 -13.34
N PHE A 94 -3.66 -23.09 -13.74
CA PHE A 94 -3.98 -22.87 -15.15
C PHE A 94 -2.91 -22.05 -15.87
N ARG A 95 -2.45 -20.93 -15.27
CA ARG A 95 -1.34 -20.13 -15.81
C ARG A 95 -0.09 -20.97 -16.00
N ARG A 96 0.23 -21.85 -15.05
CA ARG A 96 1.39 -22.75 -15.14
C ARG A 96 1.28 -23.72 -16.30
N ILE A 97 0.11 -24.32 -16.53
CA ILE A 97 -0.09 -25.26 -17.65
C ILE A 97 -0.05 -24.51 -18.98
N MET A 98 -0.73 -23.38 -19.09
CA MET A 98 -0.76 -22.60 -20.33
C MET A 98 0.61 -22.04 -20.69
N ALA A 99 1.43 -21.64 -19.72
CA ALA A 99 2.80 -21.19 -19.94
C ALA A 99 3.68 -22.25 -20.64
N LYS A 100 3.43 -23.55 -20.44
CA LYS A 100 4.15 -24.62 -21.17
C LYS A 100 3.90 -24.60 -22.67
N TYR A 101 2.75 -24.08 -23.07
CA TYR A 101 2.28 -24.07 -24.45
C TYR A 101 2.35 -22.68 -25.10
N GLU A 102 2.83 -21.67 -24.38
CA GLU A 102 2.92 -20.27 -24.84
C GLU A 102 3.72 -20.13 -26.14
N GLN A 103 4.79 -20.91 -26.32
CA GLN A 103 5.58 -20.90 -27.55
C GLN A 103 4.83 -21.45 -28.78
N LYS A 104 3.81 -22.28 -28.57
CA LYS A 104 3.04 -22.92 -29.65
C LYS A 104 1.70 -22.23 -29.88
N TYR A 105 1.12 -21.66 -28.83
CA TYR A 105 -0.17 -21.00 -28.85
C TYR A 105 -0.07 -19.73 -28.00
N ASP A 106 -0.38 -18.57 -28.61
CA ASP A 106 -0.54 -17.29 -27.90
C ASP A 106 -1.84 -17.33 -27.08
N ALA A 107 -1.81 -18.08 -25.98
CA ALA A 107 -2.99 -18.44 -25.24
C ALA A 107 -3.15 -17.55 -24.00
N THR A 108 -4.28 -16.85 -23.95
CA THR A 108 -4.68 -16.01 -22.81
C THR A 108 -5.73 -16.73 -21.98
N ILE A 109 -5.67 -16.54 -20.66
CA ILE A 109 -6.62 -17.14 -19.73
C ILE A 109 -7.61 -16.07 -19.30
N TYR A 110 -8.89 -16.38 -19.44
CA TYR A 110 -9.98 -15.57 -18.94
C TYR A 110 -10.86 -16.44 -18.04
N CYS A 111 -11.10 -16.00 -16.80
CA CYS A 111 -12.09 -16.64 -15.94
C CYS A 111 -13.40 -15.85 -16.08
N ASP A 112 -14.44 -16.53 -16.54
CA ASP A 112 -15.80 -15.99 -16.81
C ASP A 112 -16.61 -15.70 -15.53
N ASP A 113 -15.93 -15.56 -14.38
CA ASP A 113 -16.59 -15.24 -13.12
C ASP A 113 -16.55 -13.72 -12.90
N ASN A 114 -17.68 -13.12 -12.52
CA ASN A 114 -17.83 -11.68 -12.30
C ASN A 114 -16.79 -11.08 -11.33
N ASN A 115 -16.16 -11.91 -10.49
CA ASN A 115 -15.17 -11.49 -9.51
C ASN A 115 -13.71 -11.86 -9.89
N ASN A 116 -13.42 -12.17 -11.16
CA ASN A 116 -12.06 -12.55 -11.56
C ASN A 116 -11.02 -11.45 -11.29
N PHE A 117 -11.40 -10.17 -11.41
CA PHE A 117 -10.52 -9.05 -11.10
C PHE A 117 -10.01 -9.08 -9.64
N VAL A 118 -10.81 -9.60 -8.70
CA VAL A 118 -10.44 -9.74 -7.29
C VAL A 118 -9.34 -10.79 -7.13
N VAL A 119 -9.40 -11.88 -7.90
CA VAL A 119 -8.40 -12.95 -7.87
C VAL A 119 -7.05 -12.44 -8.38
N ASP A 120 -7.07 -11.68 -9.49
CA ASP A 120 -5.88 -11.04 -10.03
C ASP A 120 -5.30 -9.99 -9.09
N GLN A 121 -6.15 -9.22 -8.40
CA GLN A 121 -5.72 -8.29 -7.37
C GLN A 121 -5.08 -9.02 -6.19
N LEU A 122 -5.71 -10.09 -5.66
CA LEU A 122 -5.19 -10.89 -4.54
C LEU A 122 -3.83 -11.53 -4.85
N LEU A 123 -3.56 -11.86 -6.12
CA LEU A 123 -2.26 -12.36 -6.55
C LEU A 123 -1.17 -11.28 -6.50
N ALA A 124 -1.51 -10.03 -6.76
CA ALA A 124 -0.57 -8.91 -6.80
C ALA A 124 -0.29 -8.30 -5.41
N ILE A 125 -1.26 -8.36 -4.49
CA ILE A 125 -1.18 -7.70 -3.17
C ILE A 125 0.09 -8.04 -2.37
N PRO A 126 0.54 -9.31 -2.26
CA PRO A 126 1.72 -9.61 -1.45
C PRO A 126 2.98 -8.91 -1.97
N ALA A 127 3.21 -8.93 -3.28
CA ALA A 127 4.35 -8.29 -3.91
C ALA A 127 4.26 -6.76 -3.78
N ASN A 128 3.08 -6.19 -4.07
CA ASN A 128 2.85 -4.76 -4.00
C ASN A 128 2.97 -4.24 -2.56
N THR A 129 2.47 -4.97 -1.57
CA THR A 129 2.57 -4.57 -0.15
C THR A 129 4.03 -4.46 0.28
N ILE A 130 4.87 -5.44 -0.09
CA ILE A 130 6.30 -5.40 0.27
C ILE A 130 6.98 -4.20 -0.41
N GLN A 131 6.72 -3.99 -1.70
CA GLN A 131 7.27 -2.85 -2.44
C GLN A 131 6.83 -1.52 -1.82
N ASP A 132 5.54 -1.37 -1.53
CA ASP A 132 4.98 -0.13 -1.00
C ASP A 132 5.50 0.16 0.42
N VAL A 133 5.61 -0.86 1.27
CA VAL A 133 6.19 -0.70 2.62
C VAL A 133 7.65 -0.27 2.54
N LEU A 134 8.44 -0.88 1.65
CA LEU A 134 9.87 -0.55 1.50
C LEU A 134 10.07 0.85 0.91
N ILE A 135 9.36 1.17 -0.17
CA ILE A 135 9.46 2.47 -0.84
C ILE A 135 8.95 3.58 0.08
N THR A 136 7.79 3.39 0.71
CA THR A 136 7.23 4.37 1.65
C THR A 136 8.17 4.53 2.85
N GLY A 137 8.66 3.44 3.44
CA GLY A 137 9.62 3.49 4.54
C GLY A 137 10.90 4.24 4.17
N PHE A 138 11.43 4.03 2.96
CA PHE A 138 12.61 4.73 2.46
C PHE A 138 12.35 6.22 2.24
N CYS A 139 11.24 6.57 1.58
CA CYS A 139 10.82 7.95 1.40
C CYS A 139 10.63 8.67 2.73
N MET A 140 10.03 8.00 3.71
CA MET A 140 9.86 8.55 5.05
C MET A 140 11.20 8.76 5.77
N ALA A 141 12.17 7.85 5.63
CA ALA A 141 13.51 8.06 6.15
C ALA A 141 14.17 9.31 5.56
N ILE A 142 14.02 9.55 4.26
CA ILE A 142 14.49 10.78 3.59
C ILE A 142 13.80 12.01 4.17
N ILE A 143 12.47 11.99 4.32
CA ILE A 143 11.70 13.11 4.87
C ILE A 143 12.16 13.40 6.31
N CYS A 144 12.33 12.38 7.15
CA CYS A 144 12.85 12.55 8.50
C CYS A 144 14.27 13.15 8.51
N LEU A 145 15.15 12.77 7.57
CA LEU A 145 16.48 13.37 7.43
C LEU A 145 16.44 14.84 6.99
N LEU A 146 15.46 15.23 6.18
CA LEU A 146 15.31 16.61 5.72
C LEU A 146 14.68 17.53 6.76
N PHE A 147 13.68 17.03 7.50
CA PHE A 147 12.92 17.83 8.47
C PHE A 147 13.56 17.90 9.85
N ILE A 148 14.31 16.87 10.27
CA ILE A 148 14.97 16.84 11.57
C ILE A 148 16.43 17.29 11.37
N PRO A 149 16.81 18.49 11.83
CA PRO A 149 18.12 19.08 11.55
C PRO A 149 19.30 18.31 12.17
N ASN A 150 19.05 17.42 13.14
CA ASN A 150 20.08 16.65 13.84
C ASN A 150 20.01 15.15 13.51
N PHE A 151 21.13 14.61 12.98
CA PHE A 151 21.24 13.20 12.58
C PHE A 151 20.89 12.21 13.70
N PHE A 152 21.34 12.45 14.94
CA PHE A 152 21.05 11.56 16.07
C PHE A 152 19.55 11.49 16.40
N ASN A 153 18.85 12.63 16.39
CA ASN A 153 17.41 12.67 16.59
C ASN A 153 16.68 11.93 15.47
N THR A 154 17.17 12.08 14.23
CA THR A 154 16.63 11.34 13.08
C THR A 154 16.79 9.84 13.25
N VAL A 155 17.95 9.36 13.74
CA VAL A 155 18.17 7.94 14.02
C VAL A 155 17.21 7.43 15.10
N CYS A 156 17.03 8.16 16.20
CA CYS A 156 16.06 7.81 17.24
C CYS A 156 14.62 7.76 16.71
N ALA A 157 14.24 8.73 15.86
CA ALA A 157 12.94 8.76 15.20
C ALA A 157 12.77 7.56 14.26
N MET A 158 13.77 7.24 13.42
CA MET A 158 13.74 6.08 12.52
C MET A 158 13.61 4.75 13.26
N VAL A 159 14.34 4.57 14.37
CA VAL A 159 14.21 3.38 15.22
C VAL A 159 12.79 3.26 15.80
N THR A 160 12.21 4.38 16.23
CA THR A 160 10.83 4.41 16.74
C THR A 160 9.83 4.05 15.63
N ILE A 161 9.97 4.65 14.44
CA ILE A 161 9.12 4.34 13.28
C ILE A 161 9.22 2.86 12.90
N PHE A 162 10.44 2.32 12.86
CA PHE A 162 10.65 0.91 12.56
C PHE A 162 9.98 0.00 13.60
N SER A 163 10.12 0.33 14.89
CA SER A 163 9.47 -0.39 15.99
C SER A 163 7.94 -0.42 15.85
N ILE A 164 7.32 0.73 15.52
CA ILE A 164 5.87 0.81 15.33
C ILE A 164 5.43 -0.11 14.19
N ASN A 165 6.10 -0.04 13.04
CA ASN A 165 5.73 -0.82 11.86
C ASN A 165 5.92 -2.33 12.07
N VAL A 166 7.00 -2.74 12.73
CA VAL A 166 7.21 -4.14 13.13
C VAL A 166 6.10 -4.59 14.11
N GLY A 167 5.72 -3.74 15.06
CA GLY A 167 4.63 -4.00 15.99
C GLY A 167 3.29 -4.20 15.28
N VAL A 168 2.91 -3.29 14.39
CA VAL A 168 1.65 -3.39 13.61
C VAL A 168 1.66 -4.63 12.73
N PHE A 169 2.75 -4.91 12.02
CA PHE A 169 2.86 -6.13 11.21
C PHE A 169 2.73 -7.40 12.06
N GLY A 170 3.42 -7.45 13.21
CA GLY A 170 3.35 -8.58 14.14
C GLY A 170 1.94 -8.81 14.67
N TYR A 171 1.20 -7.75 14.99
CA TYR A 171 -0.18 -7.84 15.44
C TYR A 171 -1.15 -8.28 14.34
N LEU A 172 -0.96 -7.84 13.09
CA LEU A 172 -1.76 -8.30 11.96
C LEU A 172 -1.62 -9.82 11.76
N VAL A 173 -0.40 -10.34 11.92
CA VAL A 173 -0.13 -11.79 11.88
C VAL A 173 -0.74 -12.48 13.11
N HIS A 174 -0.65 -11.89 14.30
CA HIS A 174 -1.20 -12.48 15.52
C HIS A 174 -2.73 -12.61 15.51
N TRP A 175 -3.43 -11.64 14.90
CA TRP A 175 -4.89 -11.68 14.74
C TRP A 175 -5.37 -12.46 13.52
N ASP A 176 -4.47 -13.14 12.80
CA ASP A 176 -4.78 -13.89 11.58
C ASP A 176 -5.54 -13.05 10.54
N VAL A 177 -5.17 -11.77 10.42
CA VAL A 177 -5.76 -10.86 9.43
C VAL A 177 -5.18 -11.21 8.06
N ALA A 178 -6.05 -11.57 7.12
CA ALA A 178 -5.64 -11.87 5.75
C ALA A 178 -5.03 -10.63 5.08
N LEU A 179 -3.94 -10.83 4.33
CA LEU A 179 -3.31 -9.77 3.55
C LEU A 179 -4.18 -9.45 2.32
N ASP A 180 -4.72 -8.24 2.32
CA ASP A 180 -5.71 -7.74 1.37
C ASP A 180 -5.56 -6.21 1.22
N PRO A 181 -6.32 -5.51 0.35
CA PRO A 181 -6.14 -4.07 0.14
C PRO A 181 -6.41 -3.24 1.41
N VAL A 182 -7.27 -3.75 2.29
CA VAL A 182 -7.69 -3.09 3.52
C VAL A 182 -6.57 -3.13 4.57
N SER A 183 -5.97 -4.29 4.80
CA SER A 183 -4.81 -4.46 5.69
C SER A 183 -3.55 -3.78 5.13
N MET A 184 -3.36 -3.79 3.82
CA MET A 184 -2.30 -3.04 3.14
C MET A 184 -2.45 -1.52 3.40
N THR A 185 -3.65 -0.98 3.27
CA THR A 185 -3.92 0.45 3.59
C THR A 185 -3.65 0.74 5.07
N SER A 186 -3.99 -0.21 5.97
CA SER A 186 -3.71 -0.07 7.41
C SER A 186 -2.20 -0.01 7.70
N LEU A 187 -1.38 -0.80 6.99
CA LEU A 187 0.08 -0.75 7.08
C LEU A 187 0.64 0.59 6.58
N LEU A 188 0.16 1.10 5.44
CA LEU A 188 0.59 2.40 4.91
C LEU A 188 0.20 3.54 5.85
N MET A 189 -1.02 3.51 6.41
CA MET A 189 -1.44 4.45 7.44
C MET A 189 -0.51 4.40 8.66
N SER A 190 -0.12 3.20 9.12
CA SER A 190 0.84 3.04 10.22
C SER A 190 2.15 3.75 9.97
N ILE A 191 2.71 3.61 8.76
CA ILE A 191 3.96 4.28 8.39
C ILE A 191 3.77 5.80 8.45
N GLY A 192 2.67 6.33 7.91
CA GLY A 192 2.35 7.75 7.92
C GLY A 192 2.18 8.32 9.33
N TYR A 193 1.35 7.70 10.17
CA TYR A 193 1.15 8.12 11.57
C TYR A 193 2.42 8.06 12.39
N SER A 194 3.25 7.03 12.19
CA SER A 194 4.53 6.90 12.89
C SER A 194 5.45 8.10 12.63
N VAL A 195 5.50 8.56 11.37
CA VAL A 195 6.34 9.70 10.97
C VAL A 195 5.76 11.02 11.46
N ASP A 196 4.44 11.19 11.40
CA ASP A 196 3.76 12.37 11.93
C ASP A 196 4.11 12.58 13.40
N PHE A 197 3.86 11.57 14.24
CA PHE A 197 4.13 11.63 15.67
C PHE A 197 5.61 11.84 15.99
N THR A 198 6.51 11.14 15.29
CA THR A 198 7.95 11.23 15.59
C THR A 198 8.58 12.53 15.11
N SER A 199 8.16 13.05 13.95
CA SER A 199 8.66 14.32 13.41
C SER A 199 8.18 15.51 14.25
N HIS A 200 6.91 15.54 14.64
CA HIS A 200 6.36 16.60 15.49
C HIS A 200 7.08 16.69 16.84
N ILE A 201 7.29 15.56 17.52
CA ILE A 201 8.00 15.54 18.80
C ILE A 201 9.48 15.90 18.62
N SER A 202 10.14 15.32 17.61
CA SER A 202 11.58 15.57 17.38
C SER A 202 11.84 17.03 17.00
N PHE A 203 10.96 17.65 16.22
CA PHE A 203 11.05 19.05 15.85
C PHE A 203 10.82 19.96 17.06
N HIS A 204 9.75 19.72 17.85
CA HIS A 204 9.49 20.50 19.07
C HIS A 204 10.58 20.34 20.12
N TYR A 205 11.19 19.16 20.21
CA TYR A 205 12.37 18.91 21.06
C TYR A 205 13.61 19.69 20.59
N TYR A 206 13.80 19.81 19.27
CA TYR A 206 14.90 20.59 18.70
C TYR A 206 14.76 22.09 18.96
N ILE A 207 13.58 22.67 18.75
CA ILE A 207 13.36 24.12 18.91
C ILE A 207 13.18 24.58 20.36
N SER A 208 12.92 23.67 21.31
CA SER A 208 12.72 24.02 22.71
C SER A 208 14.00 24.60 23.33
N SER A 209 13.91 25.70 24.07
CA SER A 209 15.07 26.36 24.71
C SER A 209 15.38 25.86 26.14
N GLY A 210 15.06 24.61 26.46
CA GLY A 210 15.33 24.05 27.81
C GLY A 210 16.83 23.97 28.14
N ALA A 211 17.20 24.27 29.39
CA ALA A 211 18.59 24.25 29.84
C ALA A 211 19.13 22.82 29.98
N ASN A 212 18.24 21.86 30.26
CA ASN A 212 18.53 20.45 30.43
C ASN A 212 17.74 19.60 29.43
N GLN A 213 18.23 18.39 29.11
CA GLN A 213 17.50 17.38 28.31
C GLN A 213 16.05 17.21 28.76
N LYS A 214 15.84 17.09 30.07
CA LYS A 214 14.53 16.89 30.68
C LYS A 214 13.62 18.09 30.47
N GLU A 215 14.13 19.30 30.60
CA GLU A 215 13.35 20.53 30.41
C GLU A 215 12.96 20.70 28.94
N LYS A 216 13.87 20.44 28.01
CA LYS A 216 13.55 20.41 26.57
C LYS A 216 12.44 19.41 26.26
N LEU A 217 12.53 18.22 26.84
CA LEU A 217 11.53 17.18 26.62
C LEU A 217 10.17 17.51 27.24
N ILE A 218 10.15 18.04 28.47
CA ILE A 218 8.92 18.49 29.13
C ILE A 218 8.27 19.62 28.34
N SER A 219 9.05 20.59 27.89
CA SER A 219 8.58 21.69 27.06
C SER A 219 7.99 21.18 25.74
N ALA A 220 8.69 20.28 25.03
CA ALA A 220 8.20 19.71 23.78
C ALA A 220 6.88 18.94 23.98
N LEU A 221 6.83 18.03 24.96
CA LEU A 221 5.63 17.26 25.26
C LEU A 221 4.47 18.13 25.75
N SER A 222 4.74 19.18 26.52
CA SER A 222 3.70 20.12 26.96
C SER A 222 3.10 20.92 25.80
N SER A 223 3.86 21.17 24.73
CA SER A 223 3.38 21.90 23.56
C SER A 223 2.62 21.00 22.58
N ILE A 224 3.08 19.77 22.35
CA ILE A 224 2.57 18.91 21.26
C ILE A 224 1.79 17.67 21.72
N GLY A 225 1.89 17.29 23.00
CA GLY A 225 1.28 16.06 23.51
C GLY A 225 -0.25 16.03 23.44
N LEU A 226 -0.91 17.11 23.85
CA LEU A 226 -2.38 17.23 23.77
C LEU A 226 -2.88 17.23 22.32
N PRO A 227 -2.34 18.06 21.39
CA PRO A 227 -2.68 17.99 19.98
C PRO A 227 -2.56 16.59 19.38
N MET A 228 -1.51 15.84 19.73
CA MET A 228 -1.31 14.48 19.23
C MET A 228 -2.38 13.50 19.72
N ILE A 229 -2.76 13.57 20.99
CA ILE A 229 -3.84 12.74 21.53
C ILE A 229 -5.17 13.07 20.83
N GLU A 230 -5.43 14.34 20.57
CA GLU A 230 -6.63 14.80 19.84
C GLU A 230 -6.63 14.29 18.38
N THR A 231 -5.48 14.29 17.71
CA THR A 231 -5.31 13.69 16.37
C THR A 231 -5.60 12.19 16.38
N GLY A 232 -5.13 11.45 17.38
CA GLY A 232 -5.45 10.04 17.53
C GLY A 232 -6.94 9.79 17.79
N PHE A 233 -7.55 10.57 18.68
CA PHE A 233 -8.97 10.45 19.01
C PHE A 233 -9.87 10.75 17.80
N SER A 234 -9.59 11.82 17.06
CA SER A 234 -10.34 12.18 15.85
C SER A 234 -10.22 11.12 14.75
N THR A 235 -9.05 10.48 14.62
CA THR A 235 -8.84 9.36 13.69
C THR A 235 -9.72 8.15 14.05
N ILE A 236 -9.73 7.77 15.34
CA ILE A 236 -10.56 6.67 15.83
C ILE A 236 -12.04 6.99 15.62
N LEU A 237 -12.46 8.22 15.89
CA LEU A 237 -13.85 8.67 15.67
C LEU A 237 -14.21 8.66 14.18
N SER A 238 -13.31 9.10 13.31
CA SER A 238 -13.48 9.12 11.85
C SER A 238 -13.72 7.71 11.29
N VAL A 239 -12.87 6.75 11.64
CA VAL A 239 -13.06 5.35 11.23
C VAL A 239 -14.23 4.71 11.98
N GLY A 240 -14.53 5.16 13.20
CA GLY A 240 -15.71 4.78 13.96
C GLY A 240 -17.02 5.10 13.23
N CYS A 241 -17.10 6.17 12.45
CA CYS A 241 -18.28 6.44 11.61
C CYS A 241 -18.54 5.33 10.58
N LEU A 242 -17.54 4.50 10.25
CA LEU A 242 -17.68 3.35 9.35
C LEU A 242 -18.17 2.08 10.07
N CYS A 243 -18.56 2.14 11.35
CA CYS A 243 -19.07 1.00 12.13
C CYS A 243 -20.25 0.25 11.50
N MET A 244 -21.00 0.88 10.58
CA MET A 244 -22.09 0.21 9.87
C MET A 244 -21.59 -0.87 8.89
N VAL A 245 -20.33 -0.81 8.47
CA VAL A 245 -19.69 -1.83 7.64
C VAL A 245 -18.92 -2.78 8.56
N LYS A 246 -19.32 -4.05 8.60
CA LYS A 246 -18.58 -5.12 9.32
C LYS A 246 -17.21 -5.30 8.66
N SER A 247 -16.24 -4.51 9.09
CA SER A 247 -14.87 -4.53 8.60
C SER A 247 -13.91 -4.53 9.79
N TYR A 248 -12.83 -5.30 9.68
CA TYR A 248 -11.73 -5.28 10.66
C TYR A 248 -10.91 -3.99 10.60
N LEU A 249 -11.23 -3.06 9.69
CA LEU A 249 -10.67 -1.71 9.65
C LEU A 249 -10.65 -1.01 11.00
N ILE A 250 -11.74 -1.13 11.77
CA ILE A 250 -11.84 -0.47 13.07
C ILE A 250 -10.80 -1.04 14.04
N HIS A 251 -10.59 -2.36 14.01
CA HIS A 251 -9.61 -3.03 14.86
C HIS A 251 -8.19 -2.67 14.45
N THR A 252 -7.89 -2.66 13.15
CA THR A 252 -6.55 -2.34 12.64
C THR A 252 -6.20 -0.86 12.83
N THR A 253 -7.13 0.06 12.55
CA THR A 253 -6.92 1.50 12.81
C THR A 253 -6.75 1.79 14.29
N PHE A 254 -7.57 1.19 15.16
CA PHE A 254 -7.43 1.38 16.60
C PHE A 254 -6.04 0.97 17.08
N LEU A 255 -5.56 -0.20 16.64
CA LEU A 255 -4.22 -0.69 16.95
C LEU A 255 -3.14 0.29 16.47
N VAL A 256 -3.21 0.75 15.22
CA VAL A 256 -2.24 1.69 14.64
C VAL A 256 -2.18 2.99 15.43
N VAL A 257 -3.33 3.57 15.78
CA VAL A 257 -3.39 4.83 16.53
C VAL A 257 -2.83 4.64 17.94
N VAL A 258 -3.24 3.59 18.66
CA VAL A 258 -2.78 3.35 20.03
C VAL A 258 -1.28 3.05 20.08
N LEU A 259 -0.77 2.19 19.19
CA LEU A 259 0.67 1.90 19.11
C LEU A 259 1.47 3.13 18.69
N GLY A 260 0.96 3.92 17.73
CA GLY A 260 1.58 5.15 17.29
C GLY A 260 1.66 6.19 18.40
N LEU A 261 0.57 6.42 19.14
CA LEU A 261 0.55 7.32 20.29
C LEU A 261 1.48 6.84 21.41
N PHE A 262 1.47 5.55 21.72
CA PHE A 262 2.36 4.98 22.74
C PHE A 262 3.83 5.17 22.37
N HIS A 263 4.21 4.86 21.13
CA HIS A 263 5.59 5.01 20.68
C HIS A 263 5.99 6.48 20.53
N GLY A 264 5.10 7.31 20.00
CA GLY A 264 5.32 8.75 19.86
C GLY A 264 5.50 9.42 21.21
N LEU A 265 4.54 9.27 22.13
CA LEU A 265 4.49 10.04 23.38
C LEU A 265 5.32 9.45 24.53
N ILE A 266 5.71 8.17 24.45
CA ILE A 266 6.45 7.51 25.54
C ILE A 266 7.81 7.02 25.05
N VAL A 267 7.83 6.18 24.01
CA VAL A 267 9.05 5.49 23.58
C VAL A 267 10.08 6.48 22.99
N LEU A 268 9.67 7.35 22.07
CA LEU A 268 10.57 8.35 21.48
C LEU A 268 11.14 9.33 22.53
N PRO A 269 10.32 9.96 23.40
CA PRO A 269 10.80 10.75 24.53
C PRO A 269 11.81 10.02 25.40
N THR A 270 11.59 8.73 25.66
CA THR A 270 12.53 7.91 26.43
C THR A 270 13.85 7.74 25.69
N PHE A 271 13.83 7.47 24.38
CA PHE A 271 15.05 7.40 23.57
C PHE A 271 15.80 8.73 23.52
N LEU A 272 15.09 9.85 23.40
CA LEU A 272 15.69 11.20 23.43
C LEU A 272 16.29 11.53 24.80
N ALA A 273 15.66 11.08 25.90
CA ALA A 273 16.17 11.26 27.26
C ALA A 273 17.33 10.33 27.62
N TRP A 274 17.48 9.20 26.93
CA TRP A 274 18.56 8.24 27.17
C TRP A 274 19.85 8.58 26.41
N LEU A 275 19.82 9.67 25.62
CA LEU A 275 20.97 10.14 24.87
C LEU A 275 22.10 10.54 25.84
N PRO A 276 23.33 9.96 25.71
CA PRO A 276 24.42 10.25 26.64
C PRO A 276 24.69 11.75 26.74
N MET A 277 24.93 12.25 27.96
CA MET A 277 25.14 13.68 28.21
C MET A 277 26.25 14.26 27.33
N ASP A 278 27.35 13.54 27.13
CA ASP A 278 28.47 13.96 26.27
C ASP A 278 28.03 14.22 24.82
N VAL A 279 27.15 13.35 24.29
CA VAL A 279 26.61 13.49 22.93
C VAL A 279 25.60 14.62 22.89
N TRP A 280 24.78 14.77 23.92
CA TRP A 280 23.81 15.84 23.99
C TRP A 280 24.44 17.23 24.12
N GLU A 281 25.46 17.37 24.96
CA GLU A 281 26.25 18.60 25.09
C GLU A 281 26.98 18.92 23.78
N TRP A 282 27.48 17.91 23.05
CA TRP A 282 28.04 18.13 21.73
C TRP A 282 27.00 18.64 20.71
N ILE A 283 25.77 18.09 20.73
CA ILE A 283 24.70 18.48 19.80
C ILE A 283 24.13 19.87 20.16
N TYR A 284 23.82 20.10 21.43
CA TYR A 284 23.01 21.23 21.90
C TYR A 284 23.78 22.27 22.71
N GLY A 285 25.00 21.96 23.17
CA GLY A 285 25.81 22.87 23.99
C GLY A 285 26.26 24.13 23.24
N ASN A 286 26.50 24.03 21.92
CA ASN A 286 26.84 25.19 21.10
C ASN A 286 25.62 26.08 20.76
N GLU A 287 24.42 25.51 20.62
CA GLU A 287 23.19 26.26 20.30
C GLU A 287 22.67 27.04 21.52
N ASN A 288 22.69 26.43 22.72
CA ASN A 288 22.29 27.09 23.95
C ASN A 288 23.19 28.31 24.27
N GLN A 289 24.49 28.27 23.93
CA GLN A 289 25.40 29.42 24.11
C GLN A 289 25.13 30.58 23.12
N GLN A 290 24.57 30.31 21.95
CA GLN A 290 24.22 31.35 20.97
C GLN A 290 22.89 32.04 21.30
N GLN A 291 21.88 31.31 21.80
CA GLN A 291 20.62 31.90 22.26
C GLN A 291 20.80 32.77 23.52
N ILE A 292 21.78 32.44 24.38
CA ILE A 292 22.10 33.26 25.56
C ILE A 292 22.89 34.54 25.19
N LYS A 293 23.52 34.62 24.01
CA LYS A 293 24.46 35.70 23.65
C LYS A 293 23.94 36.78 22.70
N SER A 294 22.64 36.88 22.36
CA SER A 294 22.12 37.99 21.54
C SER A 294 20.59 38.19 21.67
N PRO A 295 20.06 39.43 21.72
CA PRO A 295 20.56 40.65 22.36
C PRO A 295 19.46 41.34 23.19
N ASP A 296 19.38 41.10 24.51
CA ASP A 296 18.61 41.97 25.43
C ASP A 296 19.52 42.65 26.48
N ASP A 297 20.77 42.19 26.61
CA ASP A 297 21.72 42.69 27.61
C ASP A 297 22.60 43.86 27.13
N SER A 298 22.44 44.33 25.89
CA SER A 298 23.27 45.43 25.33
C SER A 298 22.59 46.81 25.33
N GLN A 299 21.44 47.01 26.01
CA GLN A 299 20.79 48.33 26.10
C GLN A 299 20.44 48.86 27.50
N GLN A 300 20.93 48.28 28.60
CA GLN A 300 20.67 48.82 29.96
C GLN A 300 21.86 49.44 30.71
N GLN A 301 23.02 49.63 30.06
CA GLN A 301 24.10 50.45 30.64
C GLN A 301 24.46 51.61 29.72
N GLY A 302 23.70 52.70 29.83
CA GLY A 302 23.99 53.93 29.10
C GLY A 302 22.96 55.04 29.27
N ASN A 303 23.15 55.82 30.34
CA ASN A 303 22.84 57.26 30.44
C ASN A 303 21.41 57.75 30.75
N HIS A 304 21.35 58.47 31.89
CA HIS A 304 20.39 59.52 32.21
C HIS A 304 20.32 60.60 31.11
N SER A 305 19.11 61.02 30.71
CA SER A 305 18.64 62.44 30.67
C SER A 305 17.35 62.63 29.83
N ASN A 306 16.58 63.65 30.21
CA ASN A 306 15.24 64.08 29.76
C ASN A 306 14.97 64.17 28.25
N GLY A 307 13.69 63.98 27.85
CA GLY A 307 13.10 64.66 26.68
C GLY A 307 11.93 63.96 25.97
N HIS A 308 10.81 64.68 25.83
CA HIS A 308 9.57 64.51 25.04
C HIS A 308 9.41 63.41 23.93
N ARG A 309 8.16 62.86 23.84
CA ARG A 309 7.52 62.16 22.69
C ARG A 309 7.23 63.14 21.50
N PRO A 310 6.83 62.74 20.26
CA PRO A 310 6.17 61.47 19.84
C PRO A 310 6.50 60.83 18.43
N LEU A 311 6.03 59.58 18.24
CA LEU A 311 5.45 58.87 17.06
C LEU A 311 6.17 58.80 15.67
N THR A 312 6.38 57.56 15.17
CA THR A 312 6.09 56.97 13.80
C THR A 312 7.04 55.76 13.49
N PRO A 313 6.77 54.87 12.51
CA PRO A 313 6.15 53.56 12.73
C PRO A 313 7.09 52.36 12.53
N SER A 314 6.66 51.22 13.08
CA SER A 314 7.25 49.89 13.01
C SER A 314 7.47 49.37 11.58
N LYS A 315 8.64 48.77 11.32
CA LYS A 315 8.85 47.82 10.20
C LYS A 315 8.25 46.45 10.57
N PRO A 316 7.72 45.68 9.58
CA PRO A 316 7.01 44.43 9.85
C PRO A 316 7.95 43.24 10.08
N ASP A 317 7.52 42.35 10.99
CA ASP A 317 8.17 41.08 11.33
C ASP A 317 8.16 40.09 10.15
N ILE A 318 9.32 39.48 9.89
CA ILE A 318 9.56 38.42 8.90
C ILE A 318 8.96 37.06 9.33
N VAL A 319 8.27 36.98 10.46
CA VAL A 319 7.82 35.69 11.05
C VAL A 319 6.40 35.29 10.62
N GLN A 320 5.64 36.14 9.91
CA GLN A 320 4.26 35.82 9.53
C GLN A 320 4.05 35.02 8.23
N ILE A 321 5.09 34.56 7.53
CA ILE A 321 4.89 33.83 6.26
C ILE A 321 4.72 32.30 6.43
N ALA A 322 4.94 31.73 7.62
CA ALA A 322 4.90 30.26 7.79
C ALA A 322 3.58 29.68 8.33
N MET A 323 2.60 30.48 8.75
CA MET A 323 1.31 29.97 9.21
C MET A 323 0.19 30.28 8.23
N GLY A 324 0.01 29.39 7.26
CA GLY A 324 -1.20 29.30 6.44
C GLY A 324 -2.40 28.86 7.28
N GLN A 325 -2.94 29.77 8.08
CA GLN A 325 -4.30 29.66 8.61
C GLN A 325 -5.27 29.94 7.45
N ARG A 326 -5.88 28.90 6.88
CA ARG A 326 -7.08 29.05 6.06
C ARG A 326 -8.31 28.93 6.96
N LYS A 327 -9.14 29.99 6.90
CA LYS A 327 -10.52 30.02 7.35
C LYS A 327 -11.37 28.95 6.69
#